data_AF-A0A931RTB6-F1
#
_entry.id   AF-A0A931RTB6-F1
#
_cell.length_a   1.000
_cell.length_b   1.000
_cell.length_c   1.000
_cell.angle_alpha   90.00
_cell.angle_beta   90.00
_cell.angle_gamma   90.00
#
_symmetry.space_group_name_H-M   'P 1'
#
loop_
_entity.id
_entity.type
_entity.pdbx_description
1 polymer ?
#
loop_
_entity_poly.entity_id
_entity_poly.type
_entity_poly.pdbx_seq_one_letter_code
_entity_poly.pdbx_strand_id
1 'polypeptide(L)'
;MVLKRPISVSEFQRMNDHIYSGVNKRYSDSDLILRLLEEIAKTMEIARKDELELMPSQLARTFSWWNAVGTRGGIDLQEALWNKYPGVCPYCLRTENCACAIEHPDIPHKEQSLRRLRRDRTAEPISLSEHQQLHQKLYGRQNRRILVIQIAAHLAEEAGEISKEFRHKNNGGLADEMSDVASWIFAIANRCQFDLADTVWNQYPYECEKCHNTICNCECSDPPESEKKR
;
A
#
# COMPACT_ATOMS: atom_id res chain seq x y z
N MET A 1 29.09 3.06 0.47
CA MET A 1 28.09 4.09 0.13
C MET A 1 27.12 4.14 1.30
N VAL A 2 26.92 5.30 1.94
CA VAL A 2 25.96 5.39 3.07
C VAL A 2 24.56 5.38 2.47
N LEU A 3 23.80 4.30 2.71
CA LEU A 3 22.42 4.21 2.27
C LEU A 3 21.58 5.13 3.16
N LYS A 4 20.93 6.14 2.55
CA LYS A 4 20.09 7.10 3.27
C LYS A 4 18.68 6.54 3.42
N ARG A 5 18.03 6.83 4.55
CA ARG A 5 16.62 6.48 4.78
C ARG A 5 15.74 7.04 3.65
N PRO A 6 14.88 6.21 3.02
CA PRO A 6 13.87 6.67 2.08
C PRO A 6 12.87 7.66 2.70
N ILE A 7 12.48 8.65 1.92
CA ILE A 7 11.47 9.65 2.28
C ILE A 7 10.21 9.41 1.43
N SER A 8 10.39 9.30 0.11
CA SER A 8 9.31 9.23 -0.87
C SER A 8 8.82 7.81 -1.10
N VAL A 9 7.59 7.64 -1.60
CA VAL A 9 7.04 6.30 -1.93
C VAL A 9 7.93 5.61 -2.97
N SER A 10 8.37 6.32 -4.02
CA SER A 10 9.27 5.74 -5.03
C SER A 10 10.65 5.38 -4.44
N GLU A 11 11.12 6.07 -3.40
CA GLU A 11 12.36 5.69 -2.70
C GLU A 11 12.20 4.41 -1.89
N PHE A 12 11.07 4.24 -1.19
CA PHE A 12 10.74 2.98 -0.52
C PHE A 12 10.59 1.83 -1.52
N GLN A 13 9.99 2.09 -2.68
CA GLN A 13 9.90 1.10 -3.77
C GLN A 13 11.29 0.68 -4.27
N ARG A 14 12.20 1.63 -4.49
CA ARG A 14 13.59 1.33 -4.87
C ARG A 14 14.35 0.58 -3.79
N MET A 15 14.13 0.90 -2.52
CA MET A 15 14.71 0.15 -1.40
C MET A 15 14.20 -1.30 -1.40
N ASN A 16 12.91 -1.51 -1.60
CA ASN A 16 12.33 -2.85 -1.69
C ASN A 16 12.94 -3.64 -2.87
N ASP A 17 13.02 -3.01 -4.05
CA ASP A 17 13.60 -3.64 -5.25
C ASP A 17 15.09 -3.97 -5.06
N HIS A 18 15.85 -3.11 -4.37
CA HIS A 18 17.24 -3.39 -4.01
C HIS A 18 17.36 -4.68 -3.18
N ILE A 19 16.50 -4.86 -2.18
CA ILE A 19 16.52 -6.02 -1.30
C ILE A 19 16.03 -7.27 -2.04
N TYR A 20 14.93 -7.19 -2.80
CA TYR A 20 14.17 -8.36 -3.22
C TYR A 20 14.15 -8.65 -4.73
N SER A 21 14.67 -7.78 -5.60
CA SER A 21 14.61 -7.96 -7.06
C SER A 21 15.07 -9.34 -7.56
N GLY A 22 16.15 -9.87 -6.99
CA GLY A 22 16.71 -11.18 -7.36
C GLY A 22 15.77 -12.33 -7.06
N VAL A 23 15.23 -12.40 -5.84
CA VAL A 23 14.30 -13.46 -5.43
C VAL A 23 12.93 -13.28 -6.07
N ASN A 24 12.47 -12.04 -6.25
CA ASN A 24 11.17 -11.75 -6.84
C ASN A 24 11.07 -12.25 -8.28
N LYS A 25 12.17 -12.32 -9.04
CA LYS A 25 12.21 -12.88 -10.40
C LYS A 25 11.80 -14.35 -10.50
N ARG A 26 11.83 -15.10 -9.38
CA ARG A 26 11.45 -16.51 -9.35
C ARG A 26 9.93 -16.72 -9.40
N TYR A 27 9.16 -15.72 -9.00
CA TYR A 27 7.70 -15.78 -8.98
C TYR A 27 7.12 -15.42 -10.35
N SER A 28 6.12 -16.20 -10.78
CA SER A 28 5.21 -15.76 -11.85
C SER A 28 4.45 -14.50 -11.40
N ASP A 29 3.83 -13.79 -12.35
CA ASP A 29 3.01 -12.61 -12.00
C ASP A 29 1.86 -13.00 -11.07
N SER A 30 1.23 -14.15 -11.31
CA SER A 30 0.17 -14.68 -10.45
C SER A 30 0.67 -15.02 -9.05
N ASP A 31 1.82 -15.69 -8.93
CA ASP A 31 2.36 -16.03 -7.61
C ASP A 31 2.75 -14.79 -6.81
N LEU A 32 3.27 -13.75 -7.48
CA LEU A 32 3.62 -12.49 -6.82
C LEU A 32 2.38 -11.80 -6.22
N ILE A 33 1.25 -11.85 -6.94
CA ILE A 33 -0.04 -11.33 -6.46
C ILE A 33 -0.57 -12.22 -5.32
N LEU A 34 -0.45 -13.54 -5.41
CA LEU A 34 -0.83 -14.46 -4.34
C LEU A 34 -0.02 -14.17 -3.06
N ARG A 35 1.28 -13.88 -3.16
CA ARG A 35 2.09 -13.47 -2.00
C ARG A 35 1.60 -12.18 -1.35
N LEU A 36 1.17 -11.19 -2.13
CA LEU A 36 0.52 -9.99 -1.58
C LEU A 36 -0.79 -10.36 -0.86
N LEU A 37 -1.63 -11.17 -1.48
CA LEU A 37 -2.90 -11.61 -0.88
C LEU A 37 -2.70 -12.42 0.41
N GLU A 38 -1.63 -13.22 0.51
CA GLU A 38 -1.26 -13.94 1.73
C GLU A 38 -0.94 -13.00 2.89
N GLU A 39 -0.18 -11.92 2.66
CA GLU A 39 0.12 -10.94 3.70
C GLU A 39 -1.10 -10.07 4.07
N ILE A 40 -1.98 -9.80 3.11
CA ILE A 40 -3.28 -9.17 3.38
C ILE A 40 -4.17 -10.10 4.22
N ALA A 41 -4.20 -11.40 3.93
CA ALA A 41 -4.96 -12.36 4.74
C ALA A 41 -4.46 -12.42 6.19
N LYS A 42 -3.15 -12.35 6.42
CA LYS A 42 -2.58 -12.21 7.78
C LYS A 42 -2.98 -10.88 8.43
N THR A 43 -3.00 -9.78 7.67
CA THR A 43 -3.49 -8.47 8.13
C THR A 43 -4.96 -8.57 8.60
N MET A 44 -5.80 -9.26 7.81
CA MET A 44 -7.19 -9.53 8.18
C MET A 44 -7.30 -10.44 9.41
N GLU A 45 -6.44 -11.46 9.53
CA GLU A 45 -6.43 -12.33 10.70
C GLU A 45 -6.15 -11.55 11.99
N ILE A 46 -5.10 -10.70 11.98
CA ILE A 46 -4.76 -9.82 13.10
C ILE A 46 -5.95 -8.91 13.44
N ALA A 47 -6.53 -8.26 12.43
CA ALA A 47 -7.68 -7.37 12.61
C ALA A 47 -8.92 -8.09 13.16
N ARG A 48 -9.13 -9.36 12.78
CA ARG A 48 -10.25 -10.19 13.25
C ARG A 48 -10.03 -10.68 14.69
N LYS A 49 -8.79 -10.97 15.07
CA LYS A 49 -8.40 -11.39 16.43
C LYS A 49 -8.20 -10.24 17.41
N ASP A 50 -8.20 -9.00 16.91
CA ASP A 50 -7.95 -7.76 17.68
C ASP A 50 -6.53 -7.70 18.29
N GLU A 51 -5.55 -8.37 17.66
CA GLU A 51 -4.13 -8.39 18.05
C GLU A 51 -3.38 -7.17 17.44
N LEU A 52 -3.97 -5.97 17.57
CA LEU A 52 -3.55 -4.78 16.82
C LEU A 52 -2.10 -4.33 17.09
N GLU A 53 -1.49 -4.78 18.17
CA GLU A 53 -0.06 -4.60 18.47
C GLU A 53 0.85 -5.27 17.43
N LEU A 54 0.38 -6.31 16.74
CA LEU A 54 1.12 -6.99 15.67
C LEU A 54 0.96 -6.29 14.31
N MET A 55 0.00 -5.37 14.20
CA MET A 55 -0.37 -4.72 12.94
C MET A 55 0.77 -3.94 12.28
N PRO A 56 1.62 -3.17 12.99
CA PRO A 56 2.69 -2.42 12.33
C PRO A 56 3.62 -3.34 11.53
N SER A 57 4.11 -4.42 12.16
CA SER A 57 5.05 -5.33 11.50
C SER A 57 4.40 -6.10 10.34
N GLN A 58 3.15 -6.54 10.50
CA GLN A 58 2.44 -7.21 9.42
C GLN A 58 2.11 -6.26 8.27
N LEU A 59 1.73 -5.02 8.54
CA LEU A 59 1.40 -4.06 7.49
C LEU A 59 2.65 -3.62 6.72
N ALA A 60 3.83 -3.59 7.35
CA ALA A 60 5.09 -3.39 6.64
C ALA A 60 5.41 -4.55 5.68
N ARG A 61 5.08 -5.81 6.02
CA ARG A 61 5.15 -6.95 5.09
C ARG A 61 4.19 -6.81 3.92
N THR A 62 2.94 -6.44 4.20
CA THR A 62 1.94 -6.16 3.16
C THR A 62 2.43 -5.06 2.22
N PHE A 63 2.98 -3.96 2.76
CA PHE A 63 3.56 -2.87 1.98
C PHE A 63 4.79 -3.33 1.16
N SER A 64 5.63 -4.20 1.72
CA SER A 64 6.77 -4.79 1.00
C SER A 64 6.32 -5.56 -0.26
N TRP A 65 5.31 -6.42 -0.15
CA TRP A 65 4.78 -7.15 -1.31
C TRP A 65 4.00 -6.26 -2.27
N TRP A 66 3.33 -5.21 -1.77
CA TRP A 66 2.73 -4.20 -2.63
C TRP A 66 3.79 -3.48 -3.50
N ASN A 67 4.94 -3.14 -2.92
CA ASN A 67 6.07 -2.60 -3.70
C ASN A 67 6.58 -3.61 -4.74
N ALA A 68 6.71 -4.89 -4.37
CA ALA A 68 7.14 -5.92 -5.29
C ALA A 68 6.20 -6.06 -6.51
N VAL A 69 4.89 -6.05 -6.29
CA VAL A 69 3.86 -6.09 -7.34
C VAL A 69 3.93 -4.84 -8.23
N GLY A 70 4.05 -3.66 -7.63
CA GLY A 70 4.16 -2.40 -8.38
C GLY A 70 5.40 -2.35 -9.27
N THR A 71 6.54 -2.79 -8.73
CA THR A 71 7.79 -2.89 -9.49
C THR A 71 7.67 -3.91 -10.63
N ARG A 72 7.04 -5.07 -10.40
CA ARG A 72 6.77 -6.05 -11.46
C ARG A 72 5.88 -5.49 -12.57
N GLY A 73 4.87 -4.69 -12.20
CA GLY A 73 3.98 -4.00 -13.13
C GLY A 73 4.61 -2.82 -13.86
N GLY A 74 5.84 -2.42 -13.51
CA GLY A 74 6.49 -1.24 -14.08
C GLY A 74 5.81 0.08 -13.70
N ILE A 75 5.19 0.12 -12.51
CA ILE A 75 4.45 1.28 -12.01
C ILE A 75 5.33 2.06 -11.05
N ASP A 76 5.46 3.37 -11.27
CA ASP A 76 5.93 4.29 -10.23
C ASP A 76 4.78 4.54 -9.26
N LEU A 77 4.92 4.00 -8.05
CA LEU A 77 3.84 3.97 -7.07
C LEU A 77 3.52 5.36 -6.49
N GLN A 78 4.49 6.27 -6.45
CA GLN A 78 4.23 7.66 -6.05
C GLN A 78 3.41 8.37 -7.12
N GLU A 79 3.79 8.19 -8.39
CA GLU A 79 3.08 8.80 -9.51
C GLU A 79 1.67 8.24 -9.66
N ALA A 80 1.48 6.94 -9.42
CA ALA A 80 0.15 6.33 -9.38
C ALA A 80 -0.72 6.96 -8.28
N LEU A 81 -0.18 7.07 -7.06
CA LEU A 81 -0.87 7.71 -5.93
C LEU A 81 -1.27 9.15 -6.23
N TRP A 82 -0.38 9.95 -6.82
CA TRP A 82 -0.72 11.34 -7.19
C TRP A 82 -1.79 11.39 -8.29
N ASN A 83 -1.70 10.53 -9.30
CA ASN A 83 -2.70 10.48 -10.37
C ASN A 83 -4.09 10.08 -9.86
N LYS A 84 -4.18 9.14 -8.92
CA LYS A 84 -5.45 8.73 -8.32
C LYS A 84 -5.96 9.75 -7.29
N TYR A 85 -5.08 10.27 -6.44
CA TYR A 85 -5.39 11.13 -5.30
C TYR A 85 -4.66 12.48 -5.38
N PRO A 86 -5.01 13.39 -6.30
CA PRO A 86 -4.32 14.67 -6.49
C PRO A 86 -4.75 15.71 -5.44
N GLY A 87 -4.63 15.37 -4.15
CA GLY A 87 -5.04 16.21 -3.02
C GLY A 87 -6.54 16.21 -2.70
N VAL A 88 -7.35 15.47 -3.45
CA VAL A 88 -8.81 15.34 -3.26
C VAL A 88 -9.25 13.89 -3.35
N CYS A 89 -10.44 13.58 -2.84
CA CYS A 89 -11.10 12.31 -3.14
C CYS A 89 -11.48 12.25 -4.63
N PRO A 90 -11.08 11.20 -5.39
CA PRO A 90 -11.37 11.09 -6.82
C PRO A 90 -12.85 10.91 -7.14
N TYR A 91 -13.66 10.53 -6.16
CA TYR A 91 -15.08 10.24 -6.34
C TYR A 91 -15.97 11.47 -6.09
N CYS A 92 -15.72 12.23 -5.01
CA CYS A 92 -16.53 13.40 -4.64
C CYS A 92 -15.80 14.76 -4.72
N LEU A 93 -14.52 14.78 -5.10
CA LEU A 93 -13.67 15.96 -5.19
C LEU A 93 -13.49 16.77 -3.89
N ARG A 94 -13.92 16.25 -2.74
CA ARG A 94 -13.68 16.90 -1.45
C ARG A 94 -12.19 16.80 -1.08
N THR A 95 -11.66 17.89 -0.53
CA THR A 95 -10.28 18.01 -0.02
C THR A 95 -10.12 17.45 1.41
N GLU A 96 -11.23 17.16 2.09
CA GLU A 96 -11.27 16.55 3.40
C GLU A 96 -12.64 15.91 3.67
N ASN A 97 -12.70 14.98 4.63
CA ASN A 97 -13.95 14.42 5.13
C ASN A 97 -14.89 13.93 4.01
N CYS A 98 -14.35 13.11 3.11
CA CYS A 98 -15.04 12.49 1.98
C CYS A 98 -16.42 11.92 2.35
N ALA A 99 -17.49 12.29 1.66
CA ALA A 99 -18.84 11.81 1.99
C ALA A 99 -19.31 10.61 1.16
N CYS A 100 -18.43 9.99 0.36
CA CYS A 100 -18.82 8.95 -0.59
C CYS A 100 -19.57 7.78 0.04
N ALA A 101 -19.19 7.35 1.25
CA ALA A 101 -19.88 6.28 1.96
C ALA A 101 -21.37 6.54 2.26
N ILE A 102 -21.86 7.78 2.09
CA ILE A 102 -23.24 8.18 2.36
C ILE A 102 -23.88 8.81 1.12
N GLU A 103 -23.21 9.78 0.50
CA GLU A 103 -23.82 10.66 -0.50
C GLU A 103 -23.70 10.14 -1.94
N HIS A 104 -22.67 9.35 -2.28
CA HIS A 104 -22.33 8.92 -3.65
C HIS A 104 -22.65 9.98 -4.73
N PRO A 105 -22.08 11.19 -4.65
CA PRO A 105 -22.48 12.29 -5.50
C PRO A 105 -22.11 12.04 -6.97
N ASP A 106 -23.03 12.35 -7.88
CA ASP A 106 -22.69 12.48 -9.29
C ASP A 106 -22.08 13.87 -9.54
N ILE A 107 -20.85 13.89 -10.04
CA ILE A 107 -20.06 15.11 -10.22
C ILE A 107 -19.92 15.38 -11.73
N PRO A 108 -20.58 16.43 -12.26
CA PRO A 108 -20.43 16.83 -13.65
C PRO A 108 -18.97 17.12 -13.99
N HIS A 109 -18.51 16.62 -15.15
CA HIS A 109 -17.16 16.85 -15.67
C HIS A 109 -16.01 16.48 -14.70
N LYS A 110 -16.24 15.53 -13.78
CA LYS A 110 -15.28 15.06 -12.77
C LYS A 110 -13.86 14.85 -13.28
N GLU A 111 -13.72 14.14 -14.41
CA GLU A 111 -12.41 13.84 -15.00
C GLU A 111 -11.68 15.09 -15.52
N GLN A 112 -12.40 16.11 -15.99
CA GLN A 112 -11.79 17.38 -16.39
C GLN A 112 -11.19 18.10 -15.17
N SER A 113 -11.89 18.08 -14.03
CA SER A 113 -11.42 18.67 -12.77
C SER A 113 -10.18 17.92 -12.26
N LEU A 114 -10.22 16.59 -12.22
CA LEU A 114 -9.07 15.77 -11.79
C LEU A 114 -7.85 15.99 -12.68
N ARG A 115 -8.02 16.07 -14.01
CA ARG A 115 -6.90 16.38 -14.93
C ARG A 115 -6.22 17.71 -14.66
N ARG A 116 -6.96 18.73 -14.20
CA ARG A 116 -6.37 20.02 -13.82
C ARG A 116 -5.55 19.88 -12.54
N LEU A 117 -6.09 19.21 -11.54
CA LEU A 117 -5.41 18.97 -10.27
C LEU A 117 -4.13 18.15 -10.45
N ARG A 118 -4.18 17.06 -11.23
CA ARG A 118 -2.99 16.22 -11.51
C ARG A 118 -1.82 17.02 -12.12
N ARG A 119 -2.12 18.07 -12.89
CA ARG A 119 -1.10 18.97 -13.48
C ARG A 119 -0.54 19.96 -12.47
N ASP A 120 -1.36 20.41 -11.52
CA ASP A 120 -1.00 21.33 -10.46
C ASP A 120 -0.42 20.55 -9.27
N ARG A 121 0.85 20.16 -9.38
CA ARG A 121 1.58 19.35 -8.37
C ARG A 121 1.96 20.12 -7.11
N THR A 122 1.42 21.32 -6.90
CA THR A 122 1.74 22.17 -5.75
C THR A 122 1.35 21.54 -4.41
N ALA A 123 0.31 20.70 -4.42
CA ALA A 123 -0.20 20.00 -3.24
C ALA A 123 0.20 18.51 -3.18
N GLU A 124 1.17 18.08 -4.00
CA GLU A 124 1.62 16.69 -3.99
C GLU A 124 2.38 16.36 -2.69
N PRO A 125 1.99 15.30 -1.96
CA PRO A 125 2.78 14.79 -0.85
C PRO A 125 4.17 14.35 -1.31
N ILE A 126 5.23 14.78 -0.61
CA ILE A 126 6.61 14.43 -0.96
C ILE A 126 6.99 13.09 -0.31
N SER A 127 6.53 12.85 0.91
CA SER A 127 6.89 11.69 1.72
C SER A 127 5.77 10.66 1.87
N LEU A 128 6.14 9.41 2.18
CA LEU A 128 5.20 8.34 2.50
C LEU A 128 4.28 8.72 3.68
N SER A 129 4.83 9.39 4.70
CA SER A 129 4.06 9.90 5.84
C SER A 129 3.07 11.00 5.43
N GLU A 130 3.42 11.90 4.51
CA GLU A 130 2.49 12.91 4.00
C GLU A 130 1.37 12.28 3.15
N HIS A 131 1.65 11.21 2.39
CA HIS A 131 0.59 10.43 1.71
C HIS A 131 -0.36 9.80 2.73
N GLN A 132 0.16 9.22 3.81
CA GLN A 132 -0.66 8.67 4.89
C GLN A 132 -1.54 9.76 5.54
N GLN A 133 -0.99 10.96 5.79
CA GLN A 133 -1.71 12.10 6.34
C GLN A 133 -2.79 12.64 5.39
N LEU A 134 -2.51 12.70 4.08
CA LEU A 134 -3.50 13.05 3.07
C LEU A 134 -4.70 12.10 3.15
N HIS A 135 -4.47 10.80 3.23
CA HIS A 135 -5.55 9.81 3.35
C HIS A 135 -6.30 9.92 4.69
N GLN A 136 -5.60 10.26 5.78
CA GLN A 136 -6.26 10.56 7.05
C GLN A 136 -7.19 11.78 6.95
N LYS A 137 -6.76 12.84 6.25
CA LYS A 137 -7.57 14.04 6.01
C LYS A 137 -8.79 13.74 5.13
N LEU A 138 -8.61 12.95 4.07
CA LEU A 138 -9.67 12.59 3.13
C LEU A 138 -10.69 11.63 3.75
N TYR A 139 -10.24 10.55 4.37
CA TYR A 139 -11.10 9.40 4.72
C TYR A 139 -11.17 9.10 6.22
N GLY A 140 -10.35 9.75 7.05
CA GLY A 140 -10.23 9.40 8.47
C GLY A 140 -11.55 9.48 9.24
N ARG A 141 -12.46 10.41 8.91
CA ARG A 141 -13.79 10.50 9.55
C ARG A 141 -14.65 9.28 9.27
N GLN A 142 -14.55 8.70 8.09
CA GLN A 142 -15.33 7.57 7.61
C GLN A 142 -14.71 6.27 8.14
N ASN A 143 -13.38 6.16 8.07
CA ASN A 143 -12.64 5.01 8.59
C ASN A 143 -12.80 4.85 10.11
N ARG A 144 -13.02 5.95 10.86
CA ARG A 144 -13.34 5.88 12.30
C ARG A 144 -14.71 5.28 12.62
N ARG A 145 -15.61 5.17 11.64
CA ARG A 145 -16.97 4.63 11.84
C ARG A 145 -17.07 3.12 11.61
N ILE A 146 -16.01 2.51 11.11
CA ILE A 146 -15.95 1.08 10.81
C ILE A 146 -14.82 0.41 11.60
N LEU A 147 -14.94 -0.90 11.77
CA LEU A 147 -13.97 -1.75 12.45
C LEU A 147 -12.72 -1.92 11.58
N VAL A 148 -11.58 -2.20 12.21
CA VAL A 148 -10.31 -2.45 11.50
C VAL A 148 -10.45 -3.64 10.54
N ILE A 149 -11.19 -4.68 10.93
CA ILE A 149 -11.48 -5.82 10.05
C ILE A 149 -12.27 -5.43 8.79
N GLN A 150 -13.16 -4.44 8.87
CA GLN A 150 -13.90 -3.96 7.69
C GLN A 150 -12.98 -3.20 6.73
N ILE A 151 -12.01 -2.45 7.27
CA ILE A 151 -10.97 -1.79 6.48
C ILE A 151 -10.05 -2.82 5.83
N ALA A 152 -9.65 -3.85 6.57
CA ALA A 152 -8.84 -4.95 6.03
C ALA A 152 -9.60 -5.77 4.97
N ALA A 153 -10.92 -5.87 5.06
CA ALA A 153 -11.75 -6.49 4.03
C ALA A 153 -11.74 -5.68 2.73
N HIS A 154 -11.86 -4.34 2.79
CA HIS A 154 -11.71 -3.49 1.60
C HIS A 154 -10.29 -3.56 1.02
N LEU A 155 -9.24 -3.61 1.86
CA LEU A 155 -7.88 -3.86 1.38
C LEU A 155 -7.78 -5.14 0.53
N ALA A 156 -8.43 -6.22 0.97
CA ALA A 156 -8.46 -7.48 0.22
C ALA A 156 -9.30 -7.39 -1.06
N GLU A 157 -10.39 -6.63 -1.05
CA GLU A 157 -11.23 -6.36 -2.22
C GLU A 157 -10.43 -5.68 -3.34
N GLU A 158 -9.79 -4.54 -3.05
CA GLU A 158 -8.97 -3.81 -4.05
C GLU A 158 -7.77 -4.64 -4.52
N ALA A 159 -7.15 -5.41 -3.62
CA ALA A 159 -6.06 -6.30 -4.00
C ALA A 159 -6.51 -7.44 -4.93
N GLY A 160 -7.78 -7.84 -4.87
CA GLY A 160 -8.38 -8.77 -5.84
C GLY A 160 -8.47 -8.17 -7.24
N GLU A 161 -8.73 -6.86 -7.35
CA GLU A 161 -8.83 -6.14 -8.62
C GLU A 161 -7.48 -6.08 -9.36
N ILE A 162 -6.35 -5.98 -8.64
CA ILE A 162 -5.01 -6.12 -9.20
C ILE A 162 -4.90 -7.39 -10.07
N SER A 163 -5.45 -8.53 -9.60
CA SER A 163 -5.38 -9.79 -10.35
C SER A 163 -6.06 -9.70 -11.71
N LYS A 164 -7.17 -8.96 -11.80
CA LYS A 164 -7.95 -8.76 -13.03
C LYS A 164 -7.17 -7.87 -13.99
N GLU A 165 -6.60 -6.77 -13.51
CA GLU A 165 -5.86 -5.84 -14.35
C GLU A 165 -4.56 -6.45 -14.90
N PHE A 166 -3.87 -7.29 -14.12
CA PHE A 166 -2.73 -8.09 -14.61
C PHE A 166 -3.15 -9.06 -15.73
N ARG A 167 -4.25 -9.80 -15.55
CA ARG A 167 -4.75 -10.74 -16.59
C ARG A 167 -5.09 -10.02 -17.89
N HIS A 168 -5.63 -8.81 -17.81
CA HIS A 168 -5.99 -8.00 -18.98
C HIS A 168 -4.83 -7.14 -19.53
N LYS A 169 -3.66 -7.14 -18.87
CA LYS A 169 -2.51 -6.29 -19.23
C LYS A 169 -2.88 -4.80 -19.30
N ASN A 170 -3.78 -4.36 -18.43
CA ASN A 170 -4.21 -2.97 -18.35
C ASN A 170 -3.36 -2.21 -17.33
N ASN A 171 -2.24 -1.64 -17.78
CA ASN A 171 -1.33 -0.93 -16.88
C ASN A 171 -1.97 0.32 -16.23
N GLY A 172 -2.90 0.98 -16.93
CA GLY A 172 -3.62 2.14 -16.37
C GLY A 172 -4.53 1.71 -15.21
N GLY A 173 -5.34 0.68 -15.44
CA GLY A 173 -6.17 0.09 -14.38
C GLY A 173 -5.33 -0.45 -13.24
N LEU A 174 -4.22 -1.15 -13.54
CA LEU A 174 -3.33 -1.65 -12.50
C LEU A 174 -2.77 -0.52 -11.62
N ALA A 175 -2.38 0.62 -12.19
CA ALA A 175 -1.92 1.77 -11.40
C ALA A 175 -3.02 2.34 -10.49
N ASP A 176 -4.27 2.36 -10.96
CA ASP A 176 -5.42 2.77 -10.15
C ASP A 176 -5.66 1.78 -8.99
N GLU A 177 -5.69 0.48 -9.24
CA GLU A 177 -5.92 -0.54 -8.20
C GLU A 177 -4.76 -0.59 -7.19
N MET A 178 -3.52 -0.42 -7.64
CA MET A 178 -2.36 -0.30 -6.75
C MET A 178 -2.49 0.91 -5.82
N SER A 179 -3.06 2.02 -6.31
CA SER A 179 -3.31 3.21 -5.50
C SER A 179 -4.43 3.00 -4.48
N ASP A 180 -5.46 2.25 -4.84
CA ASP A 180 -6.58 1.92 -3.94
C ASP A 180 -6.14 0.95 -2.83
N VAL A 181 -5.30 -0.05 -3.14
CA VAL A 181 -4.64 -0.89 -2.12
C VAL A 181 -3.82 -0.05 -1.15
N ALA A 182 -3.03 0.91 -1.63
CA ALA A 182 -2.25 1.80 -0.76
C ALA A 182 -3.14 2.69 0.12
N SER A 183 -4.25 3.20 -0.41
CA SER A 183 -5.25 3.97 0.36
C SER A 183 -5.76 3.18 1.57
N TRP A 184 -6.03 1.88 1.41
CA TRP A 184 -6.46 1.02 2.51
C TRP A 184 -5.32 0.61 3.45
N ILE A 185 -4.07 0.46 2.96
CA ILE A 185 -2.90 0.33 3.83
C ILE A 185 -2.78 1.57 4.74
N PHE A 186 -2.88 2.79 4.18
CA PHE A 186 -2.88 4.01 4.99
C PHE A 186 -4.06 4.08 5.95
N ALA A 187 -5.24 3.60 5.56
CA ALA A 187 -6.40 3.54 6.44
C ALA A 187 -6.13 2.66 7.68
N ILE A 188 -5.50 1.51 7.51
CA ILE A 188 -5.12 0.63 8.63
C ILE A 188 -4.08 1.32 9.52
N ALA A 189 -2.99 1.85 8.95
CA ALA A 189 -1.96 2.56 9.71
C ALA A 189 -2.54 3.71 10.54
N ASN A 190 -3.43 4.51 9.95
CA ASN A 190 -4.12 5.60 10.61
C ASN A 190 -5.08 5.14 11.72
N ARG A 191 -5.77 4.01 11.53
CA ARG A 191 -6.70 3.47 12.54
C ARG A 191 -5.99 2.81 13.71
N CYS A 192 -4.83 2.20 13.46
CA CYS A 192 -3.94 1.63 14.46
C CYS A 192 -2.92 2.63 15.01
N GLN A 193 -2.96 3.89 14.54
CA GLN A 193 -2.21 5.03 15.07
C GLN A 193 -0.68 4.86 15.04
N PHE A 194 -0.12 4.38 13.93
CA PHE A 194 1.33 4.33 13.71
C PHE A 194 1.75 4.98 12.39
N ASP A 195 3.02 5.38 12.29
CA ASP A 195 3.61 5.90 11.06
C ASP A 195 4.17 4.74 10.21
N LEU A 196 3.66 4.62 8.98
CA LEU A 196 4.04 3.52 8.09
C LEU A 196 5.50 3.65 7.63
N ALA A 197 6.00 4.87 7.40
CA ALA A 197 7.35 5.09 6.91
C ALA A 197 8.41 4.71 7.96
N ASP A 198 8.18 5.07 9.22
CA ASP A 198 9.01 4.63 10.35
C ASP A 198 8.99 3.12 10.50
N THR A 199 7.80 2.52 10.42
CA THR A 199 7.64 1.07 10.58
C THR A 199 8.37 0.28 9.49
N VAL A 200 8.19 0.67 8.22
CA VAL A 200 8.85 0.03 7.08
C VAL A 200 10.37 0.23 7.15
N TRP A 201 10.85 1.42 7.51
CA TRP A 201 12.28 1.69 7.68
C TRP A 201 12.91 0.81 8.77
N ASN A 202 12.25 0.71 9.92
CA ASN A 202 12.77 -0.07 11.04
C ASN A 202 12.82 -1.58 10.74
N GLN A 203 11.90 -2.08 9.92
CA GLN A 203 11.84 -3.50 9.54
C GLN A 203 12.74 -3.85 8.35
N TYR A 204 12.91 -2.93 7.40
CA TYR A 204 13.69 -3.14 6.18
C TYR A 204 14.71 -2.00 5.95
N PRO A 205 15.71 -1.82 6.83
CA PRO A 205 16.72 -0.77 6.66
C PRO A 205 17.75 -1.16 5.59
N TYR A 206 17.30 -1.36 4.35
CA TYR A 206 18.05 -1.97 3.24
C TYR A 206 18.46 -3.44 3.42
N GLU A 207 17.83 -4.16 4.35
CA GLU A 207 18.11 -5.57 4.62
C GLU A 207 16.83 -6.40 4.59
N CYS A 208 16.95 -7.66 4.17
CA CYS A 208 15.86 -8.61 4.24
C CYS A 208 15.56 -8.96 5.70
N GLU A 209 14.30 -8.87 6.13
CA GLU A 209 13.89 -9.17 7.51
C GLU A 209 14.18 -10.62 7.98
N LYS A 210 14.48 -11.55 7.06
CA LYS A 210 14.72 -12.97 7.36
C LYS A 210 16.19 -13.36 7.37
N CYS A 211 16.91 -13.03 6.29
CA CYS A 211 18.32 -13.41 6.13
C CYS A 211 19.29 -12.28 6.48
N HIS A 212 18.78 -11.07 6.76
CA HIS A 212 19.56 -9.87 7.10
C HIS A 212 20.61 -9.45 6.05
N ASN A 213 20.52 -10.00 4.84
CA ASN A 213 21.36 -9.59 3.73
C ASN A 213 20.77 -8.37 3.02
N THR A 214 21.64 -7.52 2.48
CA THR A 214 21.23 -6.36 1.68
C THR A 214 20.61 -6.75 0.35
N ILE A 215 20.98 -7.93 -0.17
CA ILE A 215 20.32 -8.60 -1.29
C ILE A 215 19.82 -9.94 -0.77
N CYS A 216 18.50 -10.14 -0.81
CA CYS A 216 17.86 -11.34 -0.31
C CYS A 216 18.30 -12.58 -1.11
N ASN A 217 18.56 -13.67 -0.40
CA ASN A 217 18.90 -14.99 -0.97
C ASN A 217 17.99 -16.12 -0.46
N CYS A 218 16.88 -15.79 0.21
CA CYS A 218 15.92 -16.79 0.71
C CYS A 218 15.41 -17.70 -0.43
N GLU A 219 15.29 -19.00 -0.19
CA GLU A 219 14.96 -19.97 -1.24
C GLU A 219 13.48 -19.97 -1.64
N CYS A 220 12.57 -19.84 -0.67
CA CYS A 220 11.15 -19.50 -0.85
C CYS A 220 10.60 -19.11 0.54
N SER A 221 9.74 -18.10 0.60
CA SER A 221 8.87 -17.84 1.75
C SER A 221 7.84 -18.98 1.85
N ASP A 222 7.80 -19.92 2.79
CA ASP A 222 8.31 -20.02 4.16
C ASP A 222 8.50 -21.52 4.56
N PRO A 223 8.89 -21.82 5.81
CA PRO A 223 7.90 -22.44 6.69
C PRO A 223 7.59 -21.57 7.93
N PRO A 224 6.35 -21.52 8.44
CA PRO A 224 6.04 -20.82 9.69
C PRO A 224 6.43 -21.63 10.94
N GLU A 225 6.86 -20.87 11.95
CA GLU A 225 6.89 -21.17 13.39
C GLU A 225 7.77 -22.33 13.90
N SER A 226 9.08 -22.11 13.96
CA SER A 226 9.91 -22.73 15.02
C SER A 226 10.08 -21.79 16.20
N GLU A 227 9.00 -21.33 16.83
CA GLU A 227 9.10 -20.68 18.15
C GLU A 227 7.82 -20.67 19.01
N LYS A 228 6.95 -21.66 18.87
CA LYS A 228 6.09 -22.06 20.00
C LYS A 228 6.88 -23.02 20.90
N LYS A 229 7.79 -22.47 21.70
CA LYS A 229 8.29 -23.14 22.90
C LYS A 229 7.17 -23.12 23.96
N ARG A 230 6.56 -24.29 24.13
CA ARG A 230 5.75 -24.77 25.27
C ARG A 230 4.44 -24.04 25.58
#